data_AF-A0A497NY01-F1
#
_entry.id   AF-A0A497NY01-F1
#
_cell.length_a   1.000
_cell.length_b   1.000
_cell.length_c   1.000
_cell.angle_alpha   90.00
_cell.angle_beta   90.00
_cell.angle_gamma   90.00
#
_symmetry.space_group_name_H-M   'P 1'
#
loop_
_entity.id
_entity.type
_entity.pdbx_description
1 polymer ?
#
loop_
_entity_poly.entity_id
_entity_poly.type
_entity_poly.pdbx_seq_one_letter_code
_entity_poly.pdbx_strand_id
1 'polypeptide(L)' 'MKYDAKKVVIRKLKEFAFEKLPKNWPLREILLSEEDELDIHVFLARFPIWLRLSRITGKEGGK' A
#
# COMPACT_ATOMS: atom_id res chain seq x y z
N MET A 1 -3.56 20.10 21.19
CA MET A 1 -3.79 18.64 21.09
C MET A 1 -2.47 18.00 20.67
N LYS A 2 -1.86 17.17 21.51
CA LYS A 2 -0.75 16.30 21.08
C LYS A 2 -1.39 15.04 20.52
N TYR A 3 -1.29 14.82 19.21
CA TYR A 3 -1.63 13.53 18.63
C TYR A 3 -0.58 12.53 19.09
N ASP A 4 -1.03 11.49 19.80
CA ASP A 4 -0.19 10.33 20.05
C ASP A 4 -0.02 9.63 18.70
N ALA A 5 1.16 9.81 18.09
CA ALA A 5 1.44 9.38 16.72
C ALA A 5 1.55 7.84 16.69
N LYS A 6 0.39 7.18 16.69
CA LYS A 6 0.32 5.73 16.53
C LYS A 6 0.88 5.38 15.16
N LYS A 7 1.90 4.54 15.14
CA LYS A 7 2.52 4.08 13.90
C LYS A 7 2.00 2.70 13.47
N VAL A 8 1.98 2.48 12.17
CA VAL A 8 1.65 1.21 11.52
C VAL A 8 2.88 0.74 10.77
N VAL A 9 3.40 -0.42 11.12
CA VAL A 9 4.51 -1.06 10.40
C VAL A 9 3.96 -1.74 9.15
N ILE A 10 4.38 -1.31 7.97
CA ILE A 10 3.91 -1.84 6.68
C ILE A 10 4.96 -2.65 5.92
N ARG A 11 6.12 -2.96 6.53
CA ARG A 11 7.19 -3.75 5.89
C ARG A 11 6.69 -5.05 5.24
N LYS A 12 5.83 -5.81 5.94
CA LYS A 12 5.24 -7.05 5.39
C LYS A 12 4.37 -6.82 4.16
N LEU A 13 3.69 -5.67 4.09
CA LEU A 13 2.92 -5.27 2.92
C LEU A 13 3.84 -4.92 1.75
N LYS A 14 4.97 -4.26 2.02
CA LYS A 14 6.01 -3.95 1.02
C LYS A 14 6.68 -5.21 0.49
N GLU A 15 7.02 -6.15 1.36
CA GLU A 15 7.56 -7.47 1.00
C GLU A 15 6.57 -8.20 0.07
N PHE A 16 5.29 -8.27 0.45
CA PHE A 16 4.25 -8.83 -0.41
C PHE A 16 4.17 -8.11 -1.76
N ALA A 17 4.24 -6.77 -1.78
CA ALA A 17 4.22 -5.99 -3.01
C ALA A 17 5.40 -6.35 -3.92
N PHE A 18 6.59 -6.45 -3.34
CA PHE A 18 7.81 -6.80 -4.04
C PHE A 18 7.79 -8.22 -4.61
N GLU A 19 7.26 -9.19 -3.86
CA GLU A 19 7.27 -10.60 -4.23
C GLU A 19 6.12 -11.00 -5.16
N LYS A 20 4.93 -10.42 -4.97
CA LYS A 20 3.69 -10.94 -5.56
C LYS A 20 3.07 -10.03 -6.62
N LEU A 21 3.30 -8.72 -6.58
CA LEU A 21 2.68 -7.81 -7.54
C LEU A 21 3.50 -7.70 -8.83
N PRO A 22 2.87 -7.59 -10.02
CA PRO A 22 3.59 -7.35 -11.26
C PRO A 22 4.50 -6.11 -11.22
N LYS A 23 5.67 -6.14 -11.86
CA LYS A 23 6.63 -5.01 -11.88
C LYS A 23 6.07 -3.73 -12.49
N ASN A 24 5.06 -3.83 -13.34
CA ASN A 24 4.41 -2.70 -14.00
C ASN A 24 3.12 -2.25 -13.26
N TRP A 25 2.80 -2.81 -12.08
CA TRP A 25 1.62 -2.39 -11.33
C TRP A 25 1.85 -1.07 -10.59
N PRO A 26 1.02 -0.04 -10.82
CA PRO A 26 1.13 1.23 -10.09
C PRO A 26 1.06 1.06 -8.57
N LEU A 27 0.24 0.12 -8.09
CA LEU A 27 0.14 -0.18 -6.66
C LEU A 27 1.46 -0.70 -6.07
N ARG A 28 2.22 -1.50 -6.84
CA ARG A 28 3.52 -2.02 -6.41
C ARG A 28 4.48 -0.87 -6.17
N GLU A 29 4.64 0.00 -7.16
CA GLU A 29 5.56 1.14 -7.09
C GLU A 29 5.21 2.08 -5.93
N ILE A 30 3.91 2.36 -5.76
CA ILE A 30 3.43 3.18 -4.65
C ILE A 30 3.79 2.54 -3.30
N LEU A 31 3.43 1.28 -3.06
CA LEU A 31 3.71 0.60 -1.80
C LEU A 31 5.22 0.53 -1.50
N LEU A 32 6.05 0.25 -2.50
CA LEU A 32 7.51 0.17 -2.32
C LEU A 32 8.16 1.52 -2.02
N SER A 33 7.57 2.62 -2.48
CA SER A 33 8.05 3.99 -2.22
C SER A 33 7.75 4.51 -0.82
N GLU A 34 6.82 3.86 -0.08
CA GLU A 34 6.45 4.29 1.26
C GLU A 34 7.53 3.99 2.30
N GLU A 35 7.52 4.74 3.41
CA GLU A 35 8.30 4.39 4.60
C GLU A 35 7.81 3.05 5.19
N ASP A 36 8.70 2.32 5.86
CA ASP A 36 8.36 1.05 6.51
C ASP A 36 7.38 1.21 7.67
N GLU A 37 7.30 2.42 8.23
CA GLU A 37 6.38 2.83 9.28
C GLU A 37 5.62 4.07 8.84
N LEU A 38 4.31 4.07 8.97
CA LEU A 38 3.46 5.22 8.68
C LEU A 38 2.73 5.67 9.93
N ASP A 39 2.50 6.98 10.04
CA ASP A 39 1.50 7.49 10.99
C ASP A 39 0.11 6.89 10.66
N ILE A 40 -0.67 6.57 11.68
CA ILE A 40 -1.98 5.92 11.53
C ILE A 40 -2.94 6.72 10.65
N HIS A 41 -2.90 8.06 10.72
CA HIS A 41 -3.75 8.90 9.89
C HIS A 41 -3.30 8.88 8.43
N VAL A 42 -1.99 8.84 8.19
CA VAL A 42 -1.42 8.68 6.84
C VAL A 42 -1.79 7.32 6.26
N PHE A 43 -1.68 6.25 7.05
CA PHE A 43 -2.09 4.91 6.64
C PHE A 43 -3.57 4.89 6.25
N LEU A 44 -4.45 5.39 7.11
CA LEU A 44 -5.89 5.42 6.88
C LEU A 44 -6.28 6.28 5.67
N ALA A 45 -5.58 7.39 5.42
CA ALA A 45 -5.83 8.23 4.26
C ALA A 45 -5.44 7.55 2.94
N ARG A 46 -4.35 6.77 2.93
CA ARG A 46 -3.83 6.10 1.72
C ARG A 46 -4.52 4.77 1.43
N PHE A 47 -4.99 4.07 2.46
CA PHE A 47 -5.57 2.74 2.33
C PHE A 47 -6.71 2.63 1.30
N PRO A 48 -7.69 3.55 1.23
CA PRO A 48 -8.73 3.51 0.20
C PRO A 48 -8.18 3.66 -1.23
N ILE A 49 -7.10 4.41 -1.40
CA ILE A 49 -6.44 4.61 -2.70
C ILE A 49 -5.77 3.31 -3.12
N TRP A 50 -5.04 2.66 -2.21
CA TRP A 50 -4.41 1.36 -2.47
C TRP A 50 -5.43 0.29 -2.87
N LEU A 51 -6.57 0.23 -2.16
CA LEU A 51 -7.68 -0.68 -2.50
C LEU A 51 -8.32 -0.37 -3.85
N ARG A 52 -8.37 0.91 -4.25
CA ARG A 52 -8.89 1.28 -5.56
C ARG A 52 -7.93 0.84 -6.66
N LEU A 53 -6.63 1.06 -6.47
CA LEU A 53 -5.59 0.65 -7.42
C LEU A 53 -5.54 -0.87 -7.59
N SER A 54 -5.70 -1.65 -6.51
CA SER A 54 -5.72 -3.12 -6.60
C SER A 54 -6.86 -3.67 -7.45
N ARG A 55 -7.98 -2.94 -7.55
CA ARG A 55 -9.16 -3.32 -8.33
C ARG A 55 -9.07 -2.91 -9.79
N ILE A 56 -8.45 -1.77 -10.08
CA ILE A 56 -8.29 -1.26 -11.46
C ILE A 56 -7.47 -2.25 -12.29
N THR A 57 -6.46 -2.84 -11.68
CA THR A 57 -5.48 -3.67 -12.37
C THR A 57 -5.75 -5.18 -12.25
N GLY A 58 -6.77 -5.59 -11.48
CA GLY A 58 -7.25 -6.97 -11.38
C GLY A 58 -8.16 -7.42 -12.53
N LYS A 59 -8.50 -6.53 -13.48
CA LYS A 59 -9.40 -6.85 -14.61
C LYS A 59 -8.73 -7.54 -15.80
N GLU A 60 -7.41 -7.73 -15.80
CA GLU A 60 -6.69 -8.46 -16.87
C GLU A 60 -6.39 -9.94 -16.54
N GLY A 61 -6.86 -10.45 -15.39
CA GLY A 61 -6.59 -11.82 -14.92
C GLY A 61 -7.81 -12.76 -14.87
N GLY A 62 -8.94 -12.39 -15.49
CA GLY A 62 -10.12 -13.25 -15.58
C GLY A 62 -9.99 -14.25 -16.72
N LYS A 63 -9.40 -15.42 -16.45
CA LYS A 63 -9.77 -16.66 -17.16
C LYS A 63 -10.93 -17.30 -16.42
#